data_AF-A0A3A5ARI4-F1
#
_entry.id   AF-A0A3A5ARI4-F1
#
_cell.length_a   1.000
_cell.length_b   1.000
_cell.length_c   1.000
_cell.angle_alpha   90.00
_cell.angle_beta   90.00
_cell.angle_gamma   90.00
#
_symmetry.space_group_name_H-M   'P 1'
#
loop_
_entity.id
_entity.type
_entity.pdbx_description
1 polymer ?
#
loop_
_entity_poly.entity_id
_entity_poly.type
_entity_poly.pdbx_seq_one_letter_code
_entity_poly.pdbx_strand_id
1 'polypeptide(L)'
;MEQGELQKYILDQAKTEVDHTRSWPPKILAFYVTIHFGIVGAHLALTGRTPPINAPFCAKLFITLFVVGLFLWAALVLGKNHLSYLRHRNIQIHFQIENLKKYKDTLPKNWFIINEISLFVRKGWWFYLYLMFLVTILTMGGVWFVR
;
A
#
# COMPACT_ATOMS: atom_id res chain seq x y z
N MET A 1 15.58 -32.05 -12.78
CA MET A 1 16.03 -30.64 -12.81
C MET A 1 17.40 -30.60 -12.18
N GLU A 2 18.41 -30.14 -12.93
CA GLU A 2 19.72 -29.84 -12.36
C GLU A 2 19.58 -28.73 -11.31
N GLN A 3 20.38 -28.75 -10.24
CA GLN A 3 20.30 -27.77 -9.15
C GLN A 3 20.36 -26.31 -9.63
N GLY A 4 21.06 -26.04 -10.74
CA GLY A 4 21.15 -24.71 -11.34
C GLY A 4 19.84 -24.20 -11.97
N GLU A 5 19.03 -25.09 -12.57
CA GLU A 5 17.76 -24.70 -13.18
C GLU A 5 16.71 -24.33 -12.13
N LEU A 6 16.69 -25.07 -11.02
CA LEU A 6 15.77 -24.80 -9.91
C LEU A 6 16.05 -23.45 -9.25
N GLN A 7 17.33 -23.12 -9.02
CA GLN A 7 17.72 -21.83 -8.45
C GLN A 7 17.37 -20.66 -9.37
N LYS A 8 17.59 -20.83 -10.69
CA LYS A 8 17.20 -19.84 -11.70
C LYS A 8 15.69 -19.60 -11.69
N TYR A 9 14.90 -20.67 -11.66
CA TYR A 9 13.44 -20.59 -11.58
C TYR A 9 12.97 -19.84 -10.31
N ILE A 10 13.51 -20.18 -9.14
CA ILE A 10 13.17 -19.52 -7.87
C ILE A 10 13.49 -18.02 -7.92
N LEU A 11 14.63 -17.64 -8.51
CA LEU A 11 15.03 -16.25 -8.65
C LEU A 11 14.11 -15.47 -9.58
N ASP A 12 13.74 -16.06 -10.73
CA ASP A 12 12.83 -15.45 -11.70
C ASP A 12 11.43 -15.25 -11.10
N GLN A 13 10.94 -16.23 -10.34
CA GLN A 13 9.69 -16.11 -9.58
C GLN A 13 9.79 -15.00 -8.51
N ALA A 14 10.85 -14.99 -7.70
CA ALA A 14 11.05 -13.96 -6.68
C ALA A 14 11.15 -12.55 -7.28
N LYS A 15 11.75 -12.41 -8.48
CA LYS A 15 11.78 -11.14 -9.23
C LYS A 15 10.39 -10.70 -9.66
N THR A 16 9.63 -11.62 -10.26
CA THR A 16 8.25 -11.36 -10.69
C THR A 16 7.37 -10.94 -9.52
N GLU A 17 7.52 -11.59 -8.36
CA GLU A 17 6.78 -11.26 -7.13
C GLU A 17 7.20 -9.92 -6.52
N VAL A 18 8.50 -9.59 -6.55
CA VAL A 18 8.98 -8.27 -6.12
C VAL A 18 8.40 -7.16 -6.99
N ASP A 19 8.35 -7.35 -8.30
CA ASP A 19 7.79 -6.35 -9.22
C ASP A 19 6.27 -6.22 -9.07
N HIS A 20 5.56 -7.33 -8.87
CA HIS A 20 4.14 -7.30 -8.52
C HIS A 20 3.92 -6.53 -7.22
N THR A 21 4.58 -6.90 -6.13
CA THR A 21 4.42 -6.28 -4.79
C THR A 21 4.80 -4.79 -4.78
N ARG A 22 5.66 -4.33 -5.69
CA ARG A 22 5.94 -2.89 -5.89
C ARG A 22 4.81 -2.14 -6.58
N SER A 23 4.07 -2.79 -7.47
CA SER A 23 2.98 -2.18 -8.25
C SER A 23 1.66 -2.07 -7.47
N TRP A 24 1.48 -2.85 -6.40
CA TRP A 24 0.24 -2.89 -5.63
C TRP A 24 -0.06 -1.61 -4.83
N PRO A 25 0.90 -1.00 -4.09
CA PRO A 25 0.62 0.19 -3.30
C PRO A 25 -0.03 1.35 -4.06
N PRO A 26 0.45 1.76 -5.25
CA PRO A 26 -0.22 2.82 -6.01
C PRO A 26 -1.60 2.40 -6.53
N LYS A 27 -1.81 1.13 -6.89
CA LYS A 27 -3.13 0.61 -7.30
C LYS A 27 -4.15 0.67 -6.16
N ILE A 28 -3.73 0.22 -4.97
CA ILE A 28 -4.55 0.25 -3.75
C ILE A 28 -4.88 1.71 -3.40
N LEU A 29 -3.88 2.59 -3.43
CA LEU A 29 -4.07 4.01 -3.14
C LEU A 29 -5.03 4.66 -4.16
N ALA A 30 -4.87 4.39 -5.45
CA ALA A 30 -5.77 4.93 -6.48
C ALA A 30 -7.22 4.49 -6.24
N PHE A 31 -7.45 3.19 -6.03
CA PHE A 31 -8.78 2.67 -5.71
C PHE A 31 -9.37 3.31 -4.45
N TYR A 32 -8.56 3.39 -3.39
CA TYR A 32 -8.92 4.01 -2.14
C TYR A 32 -9.35 5.47 -2.32
N VAL A 33 -8.52 6.27 -3.01
CA VAL A 33 -8.77 7.68 -3.29
C VAL A 33 -10.00 7.88 -4.17
N THR A 34 -10.22 7.04 -5.20
CA THR A 34 -11.41 7.09 -6.05
C THR A 34 -12.70 6.92 -5.25
N ILE A 35 -12.75 5.99 -4.30
CA ILE A 35 -13.93 5.82 -3.44
C ILE A 35 -14.19 7.09 -2.60
N HIS A 36 -13.14 7.67 -2.01
CA HIS A 36 -13.27 8.89 -1.21
C HIS A 36 -13.75 10.07 -2.04
N PHE A 37 -13.21 10.26 -3.25
CA PHE A 37 -13.72 11.26 -4.19
C PHE A 37 -15.18 11.02 -4.56
N GLY A 38 -15.60 9.77 -4.76
CA GLY A 38 -17.00 9.43 -5.01
C GLY A 38 -17.91 9.83 -3.85
N ILE A 39 -17.50 9.57 -2.61
CA ILE A 39 -18.24 9.96 -1.40
C ILE A 39 -18.36 11.48 -1.30
N VAL A 40 -17.25 12.21 -1.42
CA VAL A 40 -17.23 13.68 -1.33
C VAL A 40 -18.05 14.30 -2.47
N GLY A 41 -17.90 13.81 -3.70
CA GLY A 41 -18.64 14.28 -4.86
C GLY A 41 -20.15 14.06 -4.71
N ALA A 42 -20.57 12.89 -4.25
CA ALA A 42 -21.98 12.62 -3.94
C ALA A 42 -22.52 13.52 -2.83
N HIS A 43 -21.71 13.79 -1.79
CA HIS A 43 -22.10 14.68 -0.71
C HIS A 43 -22.28 16.12 -1.19
N LEU A 44 -21.31 16.67 -1.94
CA LEU A 44 -21.37 18.01 -2.53
C LEU A 44 -22.54 18.17 -3.50
N ALA A 45 -22.86 17.14 -4.28
CA ALA A 45 -24.00 17.16 -5.19
C ALA A 45 -25.36 17.23 -4.47
N LEU A 46 -25.43 16.78 -3.21
CA LEU A 46 -26.64 16.87 -2.38
C LEU A 46 -26.73 18.21 -1.64
N THR A 47 -25.62 18.68 -1.07
CA THR A 47 -25.59 19.95 -0.33
C THR A 47 -25.64 21.17 -1.25
N GLY A 48 -25.09 21.07 -2.47
CA GLY A 48 -25.14 22.14 -3.48
C GLY A 48 -26.50 22.38 -4.14
N ARG A 49 -27.55 21.63 -3.76
CA ARG A 49 -28.92 21.83 -4.27
C ARG A 49 -29.59 23.03 -3.60
N THR A 50 -30.66 23.54 -4.21
CA THR A 50 -31.51 24.57 -3.63
C THR A 50 -32.96 24.05 -3.50
N PRO A 51 -33.48 23.80 -2.29
CA PRO A 51 -32.81 23.96 -0.99
C PRO A 51 -31.73 22.88 -0.73
N PRO A 52 -30.73 23.17 0.11
CA PRO A 52 -29.66 22.23 0.44
C PRO A 52 -30.24 21.03 1.21
N ILE A 53 -29.89 19.82 0.77
CA ILE A 53 -30.31 18.59 1.45
C ILE A 53 -29.21 18.19 2.42
N ASN A 54 -29.45 18.45 3.70
CA ASN A 54 -28.57 18.01 4.77
C ASN A 54 -28.73 16.50 5.01
N ALA A 55 -27.62 15.76 4.91
CA ALA A 55 -27.61 14.34 5.25
C ALA A 55 -27.96 14.16 6.75
N PRO A 56 -28.90 13.26 7.10
CA PRO A 56 -29.25 13.01 8.49
C PRO A 56 -28.05 12.43 9.25
N PHE A 57 -28.01 12.65 10.57
CA PHE A 57 -26.91 12.20 11.43
C PHE A 57 -26.57 10.72 11.24
N CYS A 58 -27.59 9.86 11.17
CA CYS A 58 -27.40 8.42 10.96
C CYS A 58 -26.63 8.13 9.67
N ALA A 59 -26.95 8.81 8.56
CA ALA A 59 -26.25 8.62 7.30
C ALA A 59 -24.78 9.07 7.39
N LYS A 60 -24.49 10.21 8.05
CA LYS A 60 -23.13 10.67 8.31
C LYS A 60 -22.32 9.67 9.14
N LEU A 61 -22.95 9.06 10.14
CA LEU A 61 -22.35 8.01 10.97
C LEU A 61 -22.02 6.76 10.15
N PHE A 62 -22.96 6.26 9.32
CA PHE A 62 -22.72 5.12 8.44
C PHE A 62 -21.57 5.37 7.45
N ILE A 63 -21.54 6.54 6.81
CA ILE A 63 -20.44 6.93 5.91
C ILE A 63 -19.11 6.96 6.66
N THR A 64 -19.08 7.51 7.87
CA THR A 64 -17.86 7.55 8.69
C THR A 64 -17.35 6.17 9.04
N LEU A 65 -18.23 5.26 9.49
CA LEU A 65 -17.87 3.88 9.79
C LEU A 65 -17.35 3.14 8.54
N PHE A 66 -17.98 3.38 7.39
CA PHE A 66 -17.53 2.82 6.11
C PHE A 66 -16.13 3.33 5.73
N VAL A 67 -15.87 4.64 5.85
CA VAL A 67 -14.56 5.25 5.57
C VAL A 67 -13.47 4.69 6.49
N VAL A 68 -13.75 4.56 7.79
CA VAL A 68 -12.83 3.94 8.75
C VAL A 68 -12.56 2.47 8.41
N GLY A 69 -13.62 1.71 8.08
CA GLY A 69 -13.49 0.31 7.65
C GLY A 69 -12.63 0.17 6.38
N LEU A 70 -12.81 1.06 5.42
CA LEU A 70 -12.03 1.10 4.18
C LEU A 70 -10.56 1.44 4.45
N PHE A 71 -10.27 2.36 5.38
CA PHE A 71 -8.91 2.68 5.84
C PHE A 71 -8.24 1.44 6.45
N LEU A 72 -8.91 0.77 7.39
CA LEU A 72 -8.38 -0.43 8.04
C LEU A 72 -8.12 -1.54 7.01
N TRP A 73 -9.06 -1.78 6.09
CA TRP A 73 -8.89 -2.75 5.02
C TRP A 73 -7.66 -2.45 4.15
N ALA A 74 -7.53 -1.23 3.64
CA ALA A 74 -6.42 -0.86 2.77
C ALA A 74 -5.08 -0.88 3.52
N ALA A 75 -5.05 -0.49 4.81
CA ALA A 75 -3.85 -0.55 5.64
C ALA A 75 -3.38 -2.00 5.86
N LEU A 76 -4.32 -2.93 6.09
CA LEU A 76 -4.03 -4.36 6.22
C LEU A 76 -3.47 -4.95 4.91
N VAL A 77 -4.06 -4.61 3.76
CA VAL A 77 -3.58 -5.08 2.45
C VAL A 77 -2.18 -4.52 2.17
N LEU A 78 -1.94 -3.23 2.41
CA LEU A 78 -0.61 -2.63 2.26
C LEU A 78 0.43 -3.26 3.19
N GLY A 79 0.07 -3.50 4.46
CA GLY A 79 0.95 -4.16 5.42
C GLY A 79 1.34 -5.57 4.97
N LYS A 80 0.37 -6.38 4.54
CA LYS A 80 0.63 -7.72 3.98
C LYS A 80 1.51 -7.67 2.74
N ASN A 81 1.25 -6.73 1.84
CA ASN A 81 2.04 -6.52 0.64
C ASN A 81 3.50 -6.12 0.98
N HIS A 82 3.69 -5.24 1.96
CA HIS A 82 5.00 -4.80 2.41
C HIS A 82 5.83 -5.96 3.01
N LEU A 83 5.22 -6.77 3.89
CA LEU A 83 5.90 -7.94 4.45
C LEU A 83 6.25 -8.97 3.38
N SER A 84 5.37 -9.18 2.40
CA SER A 84 5.62 -10.07 1.26
C SER A 84 6.76 -9.55 0.39
N TYR A 85 6.79 -8.25 0.11
CA TYR A 85 7.90 -7.60 -0.58
C TYR A 85 9.24 -7.84 0.13
N LEU A 86 9.30 -7.68 1.46
CA LEU A 86 10.53 -7.91 2.24
C LEU A 86 10.99 -9.37 2.17
N ARG A 87 10.05 -10.33 2.27
CA ARG A 87 10.35 -11.77 2.14
C ARG A 87 10.95 -12.10 0.78
N HIS A 88 10.29 -11.72 -0.32
CA HIS A 88 10.80 -11.98 -1.67
C HIS A 88 12.12 -11.26 -1.94
N ARG A 89 12.30 -10.04 -1.40
CA ARG A 89 13.57 -9.33 -1.51
C ARG A 89 14.69 -10.05 -0.76
N ASN A 90 14.43 -10.62 0.42
CA ASN A 90 15.43 -11.40 1.14
C ASN A 90 15.83 -12.67 0.39
N ILE A 91 14.91 -13.36 -0.30
CA ILE A 91 15.25 -14.51 -1.17
C ILE A 91 16.27 -14.08 -2.24
N GLN A 92 16.03 -12.94 -2.91
CA GLN A 92 16.98 -12.40 -3.87
C GLN A 92 18.34 -12.08 -3.24
N ILE A 93 18.34 -11.51 -2.04
CA ILE A 93 19.57 -11.15 -1.32
C ILE A 93 20.36 -12.40 -0.92
N HIS A 94 19.70 -13.46 -0.44
CA HIS A 94 20.34 -14.73 -0.14
C HIS A 94 21.04 -15.30 -1.38
N PHE A 95 20.33 -15.34 -2.52
CA PHE A 95 20.93 -15.77 -3.78
C PHE A 95 22.12 -14.89 -4.19
N GLN A 96 22.02 -13.57 -4.04
CA GLN A 96 23.11 -12.63 -4.34
C GLN A 96 24.32 -12.84 -3.42
N ILE A 97 24.11 -13.09 -2.13
CA ILE A 97 25.17 -13.38 -1.16
C ILE A 97 25.87 -14.69 -1.52
N GLU A 98 25.12 -15.73 -1.91
CA GLU A 98 25.70 -17.04 -2.26
C GLU A 98 26.48 -17.01 -3.58
N ASN A 99 25.96 -16.33 -4.60
CA ASN A 99 26.51 -16.42 -5.97
C ASN A 99 27.44 -15.25 -6.35
N LEU A 100 27.30 -14.10 -5.70
CA LEU A 100 28.03 -12.87 -6.06
C LEU A 100 28.97 -12.38 -4.96
N LYS A 101 29.23 -13.18 -3.91
CA LYS A 101 30.13 -12.82 -2.80
C LYS A 101 31.52 -12.37 -3.26
N LYS A 102 32.04 -13.01 -4.31
CA LYS A 102 33.35 -12.69 -4.92
C LYS A 102 33.42 -11.30 -5.55
N TYR A 103 32.28 -10.68 -5.83
CA TYR A 103 32.16 -9.33 -6.41
C TYR A 103 31.65 -8.31 -5.39
N LYS A 104 31.66 -8.63 -4.10
CA LYS A 104 31.10 -7.77 -3.05
C LYS A 104 31.77 -6.40 -2.97
N ASP A 105 33.06 -6.32 -3.28
CA ASP A 105 33.82 -5.05 -3.24
C ASP A 105 33.57 -4.18 -4.48
N THR A 106 33.13 -4.77 -5.58
CA THR A 106 32.75 -4.07 -6.81
C THR A 106 31.27 -3.68 -6.87
N LEU A 107 30.42 -4.38 -6.12
CA LEU A 107 28.97 -4.19 -6.12
C LEU A 107 28.49 -3.30 -4.96
N PRO A 108 27.34 -2.63 -5.09
CA PRO A 108 26.81 -1.80 -4.01
C PRO A 108 26.56 -2.62 -2.74
N LYS A 109 27.16 -2.18 -1.61
CA LYS A 109 27.07 -2.90 -0.32
C LYS A 109 25.63 -3.11 0.16
N ASN A 110 24.73 -2.17 -0.15
CA ASN A 110 23.31 -2.23 0.19
C ASN A 110 22.55 -3.37 -0.52
N TRP A 111 23.12 -3.98 -1.56
CA TRP A 111 22.49 -5.13 -2.23
C TRP A 111 22.58 -6.41 -1.39
N PHE A 112 23.52 -6.49 -0.45
CA PHE A 112 23.77 -7.67 0.37
C PHE A 112 23.20 -7.55 1.79
N ILE A 113 22.49 -6.47 2.12
CA ILE A 113 21.93 -6.24 3.45
C ILE A 113 20.57 -6.92 3.54
N ILE A 114 20.50 -8.00 4.32
CA ILE A 114 19.25 -8.70 4.62
C ILE A 114 18.31 -7.72 5.34
N ASN A 115 17.06 -7.65 4.87
CA ASN A 115 16.06 -6.80 5.51
C ASN A 115 15.45 -7.56 6.69
N GLU A 116 15.29 -6.90 7.83
CA GLU A 116 14.41 -7.41 8.87
C GLU A 116 12.96 -7.42 8.36
N ILE A 117 12.22 -8.52 8.57
CA ILE A 117 10.84 -8.64 8.12
C ILE A 117 9.94 -7.96 9.15
N SER A 118 9.82 -6.64 9.01
CA SER A 118 9.05 -5.80 9.93
C SER A 118 8.37 -4.67 9.16
N LEU A 119 7.20 -4.23 9.65
CA LEU A 119 6.47 -3.09 9.10
C LEU A 119 7.27 -1.78 9.24
N PHE A 120 8.23 -1.70 10.14
CA PHE A 120 8.98 -0.45 10.36
C PHE A 120 10.16 -0.26 9.40
N VAL A 121 10.46 -1.27 8.58
CA VAL A 121 11.62 -1.27 7.68
C VAL A 121 11.26 -0.62 6.34
N ARG A 122 12.19 0.16 5.77
CA ARG A 122 12.03 0.91 4.51
C ARG A 122 10.84 1.87 4.50
N LYS A 123 11.09 3.11 4.95
CA LYS A 123 10.11 4.19 5.13
C LYS A 123 9.24 4.55 3.91
N GLY A 124 9.61 4.14 2.70
CA GLY A 124 8.87 4.44 1.48
C GLY A 124 7.42 3.94 1.48
N TRP A 125 7.09 2.87 2.21
CA TRP A 125 5.69 2.40 2.26
C TRP A 125 4.80 3.24 3.20
N TRP A 126 5.40 3.88 4.23
CA TRP A 126 4.69 4.76 5.16
C TRP A 126 4.11 6.01 4.46
N PHE A 127 4.70 6.42 3.33
CA PHE A 127 4.16 7.47 2.48
C PHE A 127 2.72 7.17 2.03
N TYR A 128 2.43 5.92 1.64
CA TYR A 128 1.09 5.52 1.21
C TYR A 128 0.09 5.53 2.39
N LEU A 129 0.52 5.05 3.56
CA LEU A 129 -0.31 5.12 4.78
C LEU A 129 -0.62 6.57 5.17
N TYR A 130 0.37 7.45 5.09
CA TYR A 130 0.19 8.88 5.35
C TYR A 130 -0.84 9.49 4.41
N LEU A 131 -0.74 9.23 3.10
CA LEU A 131 -1.72 9.73 2.13
C LEU A 131 -3.12 9.19 2.39
N MET A 132 -3.26 7.90 2.70
CA MET A 132 -4.55 7.32 3.07
C MET A 132 -5.15 8.00 4.30
N PHE A 133 -4.33 8.24 5.34
CA PHE A 133 -4.77 8.90 6.56
C PHE A 133 -5.24 10.33 6.29
N LEU A 134 -4.47 11.09 5.49
CA LEU A 134 -4.85 12.43 5.07
C LEU A 134 -6.20 12.44 4.34
N VAL A 135 -6.38 11.55 3.36
CA VAL A 135 -7.63 11.43 2.59
C VAL A 135 -8.81 11.01 3.48
N THR A 136 -8.57 10.13 4.46
CA THR A 136 -9.58 9.74 5.46
C THR A 136 -10.07 10.95 6.23
N ILE A 137 -9.14 11.73 6.81
CA ILE A 137 -9.45 12.92 7.62
C ILE A 137 -10.19 13.95 6.79
N LEU A 138 -9.71 14.24 5.58
CA LEU A 138 -10.35 15.21 4.70
C LEU A 138 -11.77 14.80 4.33
N THR A 139 -11.99 13.51 4.07
CA THR A 139 -13.32 12.99 3.73
C THR A 139 -14.26 13.05 4.92
N MET A 140 -13.81 12.63 6.11
CA MET A 140 -14.59 12.77 7.35
C MET A 140 -14.90 14.24 7.62
N GLY A 141 -13.92 15.13 7.50
CA GLY A 141 -14.11 16.57 7.63
C GLY A 141 -15.16 17.10 6.65
N GLY A 142 -15.11 16.65 5.39
CA GLY A 142 -16.11 16.99 4.38
C GLY A 142 -17.53 16.58 4.77
N VAL A 143 -17.71 15.34 5.24
CA VAL A 143 -19.04 14.81 5.63
C VAL A 143 -19.63 15.55 6.84
N TRP A 144 -18.80 15.95 7.80
CA TRP A 144 -19.25 16.54 9.05
C TRP A 144 -19.38 18.06 9.02
N PHE A 145 -18.49 18.76 8.31
CA PHE A 145 -18.40 20.23 8.37
C PHE A 145 -18.94 20.96 7.14
N VAL A 146 -19.14 20.29 6.01
CA VAL A 146 -19.78 20.92 4.84
C VAL A 146 -21.29 20.97 5.09
N ARG A 147 -21.85 22.18 5.00
CA ARG A 147 -23.29 22.49 5.09
C ARG A 147 -23.83 22.84 3.72
#